data_AF-A0A5D3FDB3-F1
#
_entry.id   AF-A0A5D3FDB3-F1
#
_cell.length_a   1.000
_cell.length_b   1.000
_cell.length_c   1.000
_cell.angle_alpha   90.00
_cell.angle_beta   90.00
_cell.angle_gamma   90.00
#
_symmetry.space_group_name_H-M   'P 1'
#
loop_
_entity.id
_entity.type
_entity.pdbx_description
1 polymer ?
#
loop_
_entity_poly.entity_id
_entity_poly.type
_entity_poly.pdbx_seq_one_letter_code
_entity_poly.pdbx_strand_id
1 'polypeptide(L)'
;MVEIREENILALRSFLLEGPEAWLPLQDVIQVDDETAAGYMTLLYGAFSVAVRRRFSPTYTVGEVVRFVADLRIKAGEAAYLIDTIVAENLIRHAIDAPPISPEGPEDVQAVLYAEVFVLMYLVAEAGFDRAGLEQFIEDVTAYTEKWLAARRQEASAASVAEI
;
A
#
# COMPACT_ATOMS: atom_id res chain seq x y z
N MET A 1 -18.71 3.86 6.84
CA MET A 1 -17.49 3.88 7.69
C MET A 1 -16.67 2.69 7.24
N VAL A 2 -15.37 2.84 6.98
CA VAL A 2 -14.59 1.71 6.46
C VAL A 2 -14.28 0.72 7.60
N GLU A 3 -14.71 -0.52 7.41
CA GLU A 3 -14.40 -1.68 8.25
C GLU A 3 -13.63 -2.69 7.41
N ILE A 4 -12.66 -3.39 8.03
CA ILE A 4 -11.93 -4.45 7.36
C ILE A 4 -12.68 -5.76 7.59
N ARG A 5 -13.12 -6.39 6.50
CA ARG A 5 -13.90 -7.63 6.54
C ARG A 5 -13.10 -8.81 5.96
N GLU A 6 -13.60 -10.02 6.19
CA GLU A 6 -12.94 -11.26 5.75
C GLU A 6 -12.76 -11.31 4.23
N GLU A 7 -13.73 -10.82 3.47
CA GLU A 7 -13.66 -10.69 2.01
C GLU A 7 -12.53 -9.78 1.54
N ASN A 8 -12.21 -8.71 2.28
CA ASN A 8 -11.11 -7.82 1.93
C ASN A 8 -9.76 -8.52 2.17
N ILE A 9 -9.65 -9.29 3.25
CA ILE A 9 -8.45 -10.07 3.58
C ILE A 9 -8.22 -11.18 2.54
N LEU A 10 -9.29 -11.88 2.14
CA LEU A 10 -9.23 -12.90 1.08
C LEU A 10 -8.79 -12.30 -0.25
N ALA A 11 -9.33 -11.14 -0.62
CA ALA A 11 -8.93 -10.44 -1.84
C ALA A 11 -7.45 -10.03 -1.81
N LEU A 12 -6.96 -9.48 -0.68
CA LEU A 12 -5.54 -9.17 -0.52
C LEU A 12 -4.67 -10.43 -0.62
N ARG A 13 -5.07 -11.52 0.04
CA ARG A 13 -4.34 -12.80 0.01
C ARG A 13 -4.19 -13.32 -1.42
N SER A 14 -5.28 -13.36 -2.18
CA SER A 14 -5.25 -13.79 -3.59
C SER A 14 -4.34 -12.90 -4.43
N PHE A 15 -4.43 -11.58 -4.26
CA PHE A 15 -3.57 -10.63 -4.97
C PHE A 15 -2.07 -10.88 -4.68
N LEU A 16 -1.70 -11.08 -3.42
CA LEU A 16 -0.29 -11.30 -3.04
C LEU A 16 0.26 -12.66 -3.49
N LEU A 17 -0.60 -13.67 -3.63
CA LEU A 17 -0.21 -15.03 -4.06
C LEU A 17 -0.11 -15.16 -5.58
N GLU A 18 -1.09 -14.62 -6.29
CA GLU A 18 -1.30 -14.90 -7.71
C GLU A 18 -0.90 -13.70 -8.59
N GLY A 19 -0.60 -12.55 -7.99
CA GLY A 19 -0.13 -11.35 -8.67
C GLY A 19 -1.25 -10.49 -9.26
N PRO A 20 -0.89 -9.44 -10.01
CA PRO A 20 -1.85 -8.48 -10.55
C PRO A 20 -2.88 -9.09 -11.50
N GLU A 21 -2.62 -10.22 -12.15
CA GLU A 21 -3.62 -10.91 -12.98
C GLU A 21 -4.79 -11.46 -12.14
N ALA A 22 -4.55 -11.78 -10.87
CA ALA A 22 -5.59 -12.18 -9.91
C ALA A 22 -6.47 -11.02 -9.45
N TRP A 23 -6.13 -9.79 -9.84
CA TRP A 23 -6.97 -8.60 -9.71
C TRP A 23 -8.23 -8.69 -10.58
N LEU A 24 -8.11 -9.27 -11.78
CA LEU A 24 -9.18 -9.23 -12.79
C LEU A 24 -10.47 -9.92 -12.31
N PRO A 25 -10.44 -11.10 -11.67
CA PRO A 25 -11.65 -11.75 -11.15
C PRO A 25 -12.21 -11.08 -9.88
N LEU A 26 -11.39 -10.31 -9.14
CA LEU A 26 -11.79 -9.65 -7.90
C LEU A 26 -12.42 -8.27 -8.15
N GLN A 27 -12.27 -7.68 -9.33
CA GLN A 27 -12.89 -6.40 -9.69
C GLN A 27 -14.39 -6.38 -9.39
N ASP A 28 -15.11 -7.43 -9.80
CA ASP A 28 -16.57 -7.52 -9.61
C ASP A 28 -16.95 -7.69 -8.13
N VAL A 29 -16.08 -8.29 -7.31
CA VAL A 29 -16.30 -8.51 -5.87
C VAL A 29 -15.97 -7.25 -5.05
N ILE A 30 -14.88 -6.57 -5.41
CA ILE A 30 -14.43 -5.33 -4.77
C ILE A 30 -15.42 -4.19 -5.08
N GLN A 31 -16.03 -4.19 -6.26
CA GLN A 31 -17.01 -3.17 -6.68
C GLN A 31 -18.47 -3.51 -6.31
N VAL A 32 -18.71 -4.55 -5.49
CA VAL A 32 -20.06 -4.87 -5.01
C VAL A 32 -20.69 -3.68 -4.30
N ASP A 33 -19.91 -2.97 -3.48
CA ASP A 33 -20.31 -1.75 -2.82
C ASP A 33 -19.10 -0.88 -2.44
N ASP A 34 -19.34 0.41 -2.23
CA ASP A 34 -18.31 1.40 -1.93
C ASP A 34 -17.53 1.09 -0.63
N GLU A 35 -18.16 0.43 0.35
CA GLU A 35 -17.53 0.09 1.62
C GLU A 35 -16.55 -1.07 1.46
N THR A 36 -16.95 -2.12 0.72
CA THR A 36 -16.09 -3.24 0.35
C THR A 36 -14.89 -2.76 -0.48
N ALA A 37 -15.12 -1.87 -1.45
CA ALA A 37 -14.06 -1.25 -2.24
C ALA A 37 -13.08 -0.48 -1.36
N ALA A 38 -13.59 0.37 -0.48
CA ALA A 38 -12.78 1.17 0.43
C ALA A 38 -11.99 0.30 1.43
N GLY A 39 -12.59 -0.78 1.95
CA GLY A 39 -11.93 -1.74 2.85
C GLY A 39 -10.74 -2.42 2.17
N TYR A 40 -10.93 -2.88 0.92
CA TYR A 40 -9.85 -3.48 0.15
C TYR A 40 -8.73 -2.49 -0.17
N MET A 41 -9.05 -1.29 -0.68
CA MET A 41 -8.04 -0.27 -0.96
C MET A 41 -7.26 0.15 0.29
N THR A 42 -7.93 0.16 1.45
CA THR A 42 -7.29 0.47 2.73
C THR A 42 -6.32 -0.65 3.16
N LEU A 43 -6.67 -1.92 2.94
CA LEU A 43 -5.76 -3.05 3.16
C LEU A 43 -4.58 -3.06 2.20
N LEU A 44 -4.79 -2.71 0.92
CA LEU A 44 -3.71 -2.62 -0.07
C LEU A 44 -2.67 -1.59 0.36
N TYR A 45 -3.13 -0.41 0.79
CA TYR A 45 -2.26 0.63 1.34
C TYR A 45 -1.59 0.20 2.65
N GLY A 46 -2.29 -0.56 3.49
CA GLY A 46 -1.73 -1.19 4.68
C GLY A 46 -0.60 -2.15 4.34
N ALA A 47 -0.78 -3.01 3.33
CA ALA A 47 0.22 -3.96 2.84
C ALA A 47 1.46 -3.23 2.33
N PHE A 48 1.26 -2.21 1.50
CA PHE A 48 2.31 -1.32 1.04
C PHE A 48 3.08 -0.71 2.23
N SER A 49 2.36 -0.13 3.19
CA SER A 49 2.96 0.54 4.36
C SER A 49 3.79 -0.42 5.21
N VAL A 50 3.28 -1.62 5.50
CA VAL A 50 4.00 -2.63 6.29
C VAL A 50 5.22 -3.13 5.53
N ALA A 51 5.11 -3.42 4.24
CA ALA A 51 6.23 -3.89 3.42
C ALA A 51 7.34 -2.83 3.35
N VAL A 52 6.98 -1.58 3.08
CA VAL A 52 7.91 -0.45 3.03
C VAL A 52 8.59 -0.24 4.38
N ARG A 53 7.82 -0.19 5.48
CA ARG A 53 8.40 -0.02 6.82
C ARG A 53 9.34 -1.18 7.17
N ARG A 54 9.01 -2.43 6.84
CA ARG A 54 9.91 -3.58 7.04
C ARG A 54 11.22 -3.44 6.25
N ARG A 55 11.17 -2.88 5.03
CA ARG A 55 12.33 -2.74 4.14
C ARG A 55 13.27 -1.60 4.53
N PHE A 56 12.73 -0.50 5.06
CA PHE A 56 13.45 0.76 5.28
C PHE A 56 13.62 1.15 6.77
N SER A 57 13.07 0.37 7.70
CA SER A 57 13.26 0.56 9.15
C SER A 57 14.54 -0.14 9.66
N PRO A 58 15.18 0.37 10.73
CA PRO A 58 14.90 1.63 11.44
C PRO A 58 15.59 2.85 10.82
N THR A 59 16.49 2.62 9.87
CA THR A 59 17.29 3.67 9.23
C THR A 59 17.14 3.57 7.73
N TYR A 60 16.83 4.69 7.10
CA TYR A 60 16.84 4.84 5.66
C TYR A 60 17.68 6.06 5.28
N THR A 61 18.13 6.07 4.05
CA THR A 61 18.67 7.23 3.37
C THR A 61 17.81 7.58 2.17
N VAL A 62 17.75 8.86 1.82
CA VAL A 62 17.12 9.31 0.58
C VAL A 62 17.68 8.56 -0.64
N GLY A 63 18.99 8.30 -0.65
CA GLY A 63 19.64 7.56 -1.73
C GLY A 63 19.21 6.10 -1.86
N GLU A 64 18.80 5.45 -0.76
CA GLU A 64 18.24 4.10 -0.80
C GLU A 64 16.85 4.07 -1.43
N VAL A 65 16.00 5.05 -1.13
CA VAL A 65 14.67 5.16 -1.75
C VAL A 65 14.80 5.38 -3.27
N VAL A 66 15.67 6.31 -3.69
CA VAL A 66 15.94 6.57 -5.11
C VAL A 66 16.47 5.32 -5.81
N ARG A 67 17.45 4.62 -5.21
CA ARG A 67 18.00 3.38 -5.78
C ARG A 67 16.95 2.29 -5.88
N PHE A 68 16.12 2.13 -4.85
CA PHE A 68 15.04 1.16 -4.83
C PHE A 68 14.06 1.39 -5.98
N VAL A 69 13.59 2.64 -6.20
CA VAL A 69 12.67 2.95 -7.30
C VAL A 69 13.34 2.75 -8.66
N ALA A 70 14.63 3.04 -8.78
CA ALA A 70 15.39 2.74 -10.00
C ALA A 70 15.44 1.23 -10.28
N ASP A 71 15.76 0.41 -9.28
CA ASP A 71 15.83 -1.06 -9.41
C ASP A 71 14.45 -1.65 -9.73
N LEU A 72 13.39 -1.15 -9.10
CA LEU A 72 12.01 -1.48 -9.40
C LEU A 72 11.67 -1.23 -10.88
N ARG A 73 11.99 -0.03 -11.39
CA ARG A 73 11.73 0.32 -12.80
C ARG A 73 12.53 -0.56 -13.76
N ILE A 74 13.79 -0.87 -13.44
CA ILE A 74 14.60 -1.81 -14.24
C ILE A 74 13.92 -3.18 -14.27
N LYS A 75 13.44 -3.66 -13.13
CA LYS A 75 12.78 -4.97 -13.02
C LYS A 75 11.44 -5.02 -13.76
N ALA A 76 10.73 -3.89 -13.81
CA ALA A 76 9.45 -3.77 -14.53
C ALA A 76 9.60 -3.84 -16.06
N GLY A 77 10.79 -3.62 -16.61
CA GLY A 77 11.05 -3.75 -18.05
C GLY A 77 10.13 -2.85 -18.89
N GLU A 78 9.37 -3.45 -19.80
CA GLU A 78 8.40 -2.73 -20.64
C GLU A 78 7.31 -2.03 -19.82
N ALA A 79 6.99 -2.48 -18.61
CA ALA A 79 6.01 -1.83 -17.74
C ALA A 79 6.58 -0.61 -16.99
N ALA A 80 7.88 -0.29 -17.12
CA ALA A 80 8.53 0.80 -16.39
C ALA A 80 7.90 2.19 -16.65
N TYR A 81 7.21 2.38 -17.78
CA TYR A 81 6.51 3.63 -18.09
C TYR A 81 5.27 3.87 -17.21
N LEU A 82 4.72 2.82 -16.57
CA LEU A 82 3.59 2.92 -15.66
C LEU A 82 3.99 3.43 -14.27
N ILE A 83 5.28 3.40 -13.95
CA ILE A 83 5.82 3.80 -12.65
C ILE A 83 6.34 5.23 -12.77
N ASP A 84 5.57 6.19 -12.26
CA ASP A 84 6.09 7.53 -12.05
C ASP A 84 7.09 7.51 -10.87
N THR A 85 8.32 7.94 -11.13
CA THR A 85 9.39 7.89 -10.12
C THR A 85 9.08 8.79 -8.93
N ILE A 86 8.59 10.01 -9.16
CA ILE A 86 8.37 10.99 -8.09
C ILE A 86 7.18 10.55 -7.24
N VAL A 87 6.14 10.01 -7.86
CA VAL A 87 4.99 9.44 -7.15
C VAL A 87 5.41 8.26 -6.28
N ALA A 88 6.18 7.31 -6.84
CA ALA A 88 6.66 6.14 -6.09
C ALA A 88 7.56 6.51 -4.91
N GLU A 89 8.52 7.42 -5.11
CA GLU A 89 9.39 7.88 -4.03
C GLU A 89 8.60 8.64 -2.94
N ASN A 90 7.63 9.46 -3.31
CA ASN A 90 6.77 10.18 -2.36
C ASN A 90 5.91 9.22 -1.53
N LEU A 91 5.32 8.18 -2.14
CA LEU A 91 4.55 7.17 -1.42
C LEU A 91 5.42 6.41 -0.41
N ILE A 92 6.62 6.00 -0.81
CA ILE A 92 7.57 5.32 0.10
C ILE A 92 7.93 6.23 1.26
N ARG A 93 8.26 7.50 0.98
CA ARG A 93 8.59 8.50 1.99
C ARG A 93 7.45 8.71 2.97
N HIS A 94 6.22 8.83 2.47
CA HIS A 94 5.04 8.99 3.30
C HIS A 94 4.86 7.79 4.25
N ALA A 95 5.03 6.57 3.75
CA ALA A 95 4.92 5.36 4.56
C ALA A 95 6.02 5.21 5.64
N ILE A 96 7.15 5.91 5.52
CA ILE A 96 8.23 5.91 6.54
C ILE A 96 8.37 7.25 7.26
N ASP A 97 7.34 8.10 7.18
CA ASP A 97 7.27 9.41 7.85
C ASP A 97 8.43 10.35 7.46
N ALA A 98 8.94 10.21 6.23
CA ALA A 98 9.99 11.03 5.65
C ALA A 98 9.42 12.30 5.00
N PRO A 99 10.20 13.40 4.92
CA PRO A 99 9.81 14.58 4.16
C PRO A 99 9.52 14.24 2.68
N PRO A 100 8.41 14.74 2.11
CA PRO A 100 8.08 14.51 0.71
C PRO A 100 9.03 15.30 -0.21
N ILE A 101 9.11 14.88 -1.47
CA ILE A 101 9.87 15.56 -2.53
C ILE A 101 9.13 16.82 -2.98
N SER A 102 7.80 16.72 -3.11
CA SER A 102 6.91 17.84 -3.41
C SER A 102 5.88 17.97 -2.27
N PRO A 103 5.63 19.18 -1.75
CA PRO A 103 4.57 19.39 -0.76
C PRO A 103 3.18 19.20 -1.37
N GLU A 104 3.06 19.35 -2.70
CA GLU A 104 1.85 19.04 -3.45
C GLU A 104 1.82 17.53 -3.69
N GLY A 105 0.77 16.88 -3.18
CA GLY A 105 0.53 15.46 -3.39
C GLY A 105 0.31 15.13 -4.87
N PRO A 106 0.46 13.87 -5.27
CA PRO A 106 0.21 13.47 -6.65
C PRO A 106 -1.26 13.71 -7.03
N GLU A 107 -1.48 14.43 -8.14
CA GLU A 107 -2.82 14.71 -8.67
C GLU A 107 -3.40 13.50 -9.42
N ASP A 108 -2.53 12.64 -9.96
CA ASP A 108 -2.93 11.48 -10.75
C ASP A 108 -3.13 10.23 -9.87
N VAL A 109 -4.40 9.93 -9.60
CA VAL A 109 -4.83 8.75 -8.83
C VAL A 109 -4.36 7.44 -9.47
N GLN A 110 -4.30 7.36 -10.81
CA GLN A 110 -3.85 6.17 -11.50
C GLN A 110 -2.34 5.96 -11.32
N ALA A 111 -1.55 7.03 -11.39
CA ALA A 111 -0.11 6.98 -11.13
C ALA A 111 0.18 6.54 -9.69
N VAL A 112 -0.62 7.00 -8.72
CA VAL A 112 -0.54 6.58 -7.30
C VAL A 112 -0.79 5.09 -7.17
N LEU A 113 -1.90 4.60 -7.73
CA LEU A 113 -2.26 3.18 -7.64
C LEU A 113 -1.20 2.29 -8.28
N TYR A 114 -0.68 2.65 -9.46
CA TYR A 114 0.39 1.89 -10.08
C TYR A 114 1.64 1.90 -9.23
N ALA A 115 2.09 3.06 -8.75
CA ALA A 115 3.26 3.14 -7.90
C ALA A 115 3.10 2.27 -6.64
N GLU A 116 1.95 2.31 -5.97
CA GLU A 116 1.65 1.50 -4.80
C GLU A 116 1.74 -0.01 -5.10
N VAL A 117 1.06 -0.46 -6.16
CA VAL A 117 1.01 -1.88 -6.57
C VAL A 117 2.39 -2.38 -6.99
N PHE A 118 3.10 -1.64 -7.84
CA PHE A 118 4.42 -2.07 -8.33
C PHE A 118 5.44 -2.14 -7.19
N VAL A 119 5.45 -1.17 -6.27
CA VAL A 119 6.32 -1.20 -5.09
C VAL A 119 5.97 -2.37 -4.18
N LEU A 120 4.68 -2.57 -3.87
CA LEU A 120 4.23 -3.67 -3.02
C LEU A 120 4.64 -5.03 -3.60
N MET A 121 4.35 -5.27 -4.88
CA MET A 121 4.68 -6.54 -5.53
C MET A 121 6.18 -6.80 -5.57
N TYR A 122 6.98 -5.75 -5.80
CA TYR A 122 8.43 -5.87 -5.78
C TYR A 122 8.97 -6.22 -4.39
N LEU A 123 8.45 -5.59 -3.33
CA LEU A 123 8.85 -5.88 -1.95
C LEU A 123 8.42 -7.27 -1.51
N VAL A 124 7.22 -7.71 -1.89
CA VAL A 124 6.72 -9.05 -1.59
C VAL A 124 7.56 -10.11 -2.29
N ALA A 125 7.93 -9.87 -3.55
CA ALA A 125 8.84 -10.75 -4.30
C ALA A 125 10.25 -10.77 -3.69
N GLU A 126 10.79 -9.62 -3.25
CA GLU A 126 12.09 -9.52 -2.56
C GLU A 126 12.08 -10.26 -1.22
N ALA A 127 10.96 -10.20 -0.48
CA ALA A 127 10.81 -10.86 0.82
C ALA A 127 10.79 -12.40 0.72
N GLY A 128 10.41 -12.96 -0.44
CA GLY A 128 10.48 -14.39 -0.70
C GLY A 128 9.71 -15.24 0.31
N PHE A 129 8.50 -14.80 0.70
CA PHE A 129 7.71 -15.48 1.72
C PHE A 129 7.44 -16.95 1.38
N ASP A 130 7.57 -17.81 2.38
CA ASP A 130 6.87 -19.09 2.36
C ASP A 130 5.39 -18.91 2.78
N ARG A 131 4.62 -20.00 2.80
CA ARG A 131 3.19 -19.94 3.15
C ARG A 131 2.97 -19.31 4.53
N ALA A 132 3.75 -19.70 5.54
CA ALA A 132 3.55 -19.22 6.90
C ALA A 132 3.95 -17.74 7.02
N GLY A 133 5.05 -17.36 6.36
CA GLY A 133 5.51 -15.97 6.30
C GLY A 133 4.52 -15.04 5.62
N LEU A 134 3.84 -15.51 4.57
CA LEU A 134 2.80 -14.71 3.91
C LEU A 134 1.57 -14.52 4.81
N GLU A 135 1.10 -15.57 5.48
CA GLU A 135 -0.03 -15.43 6.42
C GLU A 135 0.32 -14.49 7.57
N GLN A 136 1.53 -14.60 8.14
CA GLN A 136 1.97 -13.65 9.17
C GLN A 136 2.07 -12.22 8.63
N PHE A 137 2.49 -12.03 7.38
CA PHE A 137 2.47 -10.72 6.75
C PHE A 137 1.05 -10.17 6.63
N ILE A 138 0.08 -10.98 6.21
CA ILE A 138 -1.32 -10.57 6.11
C ILE A 138 -1.90 -10.21 7.48
N GLU A 139 -1.60 -10.98 8.53
CA GLU A 139 -2.01 -10.67 9.91
C GLU A 139 -1.45 -9.32 10.37
N ASP A 140 -0.16 -9.06 10.13
CA ASP A 140 0.48 -7.79 10.48
C ASP A 140 -0.14 -6.62 9.71
N VAL A 141 -0.50 -6.82 8.44
CA VAL A 141 -1.16 -5.83 7.60
C VAL A 141 -2.55 -5.51 8.14
N THR A 142 -3.35 -6.52 8.46
CA THR A 142 -4.69 -6.32 9.04
C THR A 142 -4.59 -5.55 10.34
N ALA A 143 -3.72 -5.97 11.27
CA ALA A 143 -3.54 -5.30 12.56
C ALA A 143 -3.04 -3.84 12.40
N TYR A 144 -2.10 -3.60 11.49
CA TYR A 144 -1.63 -2.24 11.18
C TYR A 144 -2.77 -1.36 10.66
N THR A 145 -3.55 -1.89 9.72
CA THR A 145 -4.62 -1.18 9.03
C THR A 145 -5.77 -0.83 9.98
N GLU A 146 -6.19 -1.77 10.82
CA GLU A 146 -7.19 -1.55 11.85
C GLU A 146 -6.77 -0.45 12.83
N LYS A 147 -5.51 -0.49 13.29
CA LYS A 147 -4.95 0.54 14.17
C LYS A 147 -4.93 1.91 13.51
N TRP A 148 -4.54 1.97 12.24
CA TRP A 148 -4.52 3.22 11.47
C TRP A 148 -5.93 3.79 11.28
N LEU A 149 -6.90 2.96 10.91
CA LEU A 149 -8.31 3.36 10.82
C LEU A 149 -8.86 3.86 12.16
N ALA A 150 -8.50 3.20 13.27
CA ALA A 150 -8.90 3.62 14.61
C ALA A 150 -8.34 5.01 14.97
N ALA A 151 -7.07 5.28 14.66
CA ALA A 151 -6.45 6.58 14.90
C ALA A 151 -7.16 7.71 14.10
N ARG A 152 -7.42 7.50 12.81
CA ARG A 152 -8.14 8.49 11.97
C ARG A 152 -9.55 8.78 12.47
N ARG A 153 -10.26 7.76 12.99
CA ARG A 153 -11.58 7.96 13.61
C ARG A 153 -11.51 8.84 14.83
N GLN A 154 -10.49 8.67 15.67
CA GLN A 154 -10.28 9.51 16.86
C GLN A 154 -9.94 10.95 16.47
N GLU A 155 -9.10 11.15 15.46
CA GLU A 155 -8.75 12.48 14.94
C GLU A 155 -9.97 13.21 14.36
N ALA A 156 -10.77 12.54 13.52
CA ALA A 156 -11.99 13.12 12.95
C ALA A 156 -13.00 13.49 14.04
N SER A 157 -13.14 12.64 15.07
CA SER A 157 -14.02 12.92 16.21
C SER A 157 -13.53 14.12 17.02
N ALA A 158 -12.21 14.22 17.27
CA ALA A 158 -11.62 15.35 17.98
C ALA A 158 -11.77 16.68 17.23
N ALA A 159 -11.59 16.68 15.90
CA ALA A 159 -11.81 17.86 15.06
C ALA A 159 -13.28 18.33 15.11
N SER A 160 -14.24 17.41 15.05
CA SER A 160 -15.67 17.75 15.14
C SER A 160 -16.11 18.34 16.48
N VAL A 161 -15.41 18.01 17.58
CA VAL A 161 -15.66 18.56 18.92
C VAL A 161 -15.00 19.94 19.09
N ALA A 162 -13.88 20.20 18.41
CA ALA A 162 -13.17 21.48 18.47
C ALA A 162 -13.86 22.61 17.68
N GLU A 163 -14.78 22.27 16.77
CA GLU A 163 -15.56 23.22 15.98
C GLU A 163 -16.91 23.62 16.62
N ILE A 164 -17.20 23.13 17.85
CA ILE A 164 -18.40 23.45 18.65
C ILE A 164 -18.01 24.32 19.85
#